data_AF-A0A847FXW9-F1
#
_entry.id   AF-A0A847FXW9-F1
#
_cell.length_a   1.000
_cell.length_b   1.000
_cell.length_c   1.000
_cell.angle_alpha   90.00
_cell.angle_beta   90.00
_cell.angle_gamma   90.00
#
_symmetry.space_group_name_H-M   'P 1'
#
loop_
_entity.id
_entity.type
_entity.pdbx_description
1 polymer ?
#
loop_
_entity_poly.entity_id
_entity_poly.type
_entity_poly.pdbx_seq_one_letter_code
_entity_poly.pdbx_strand_id
1 'polypeptide(L)'
;CKEVCPQQIDVGDLLLQSHRVMRAKGAMPWAFHDFWLRDMAFTNGPDAQLARVPAGYSQSSMMFFPGCQLGASDPRYVTASYRWLLAHKPDTALMLSCCGAPAEWAGDQGLHGQVVAELRDQWVALGRPTAVFACPTCKQMFGKYLPEIEAVFLYDLILRAGVSPRGDVQRETVSVFDPCASRKEPGVQQAVRALTGQAGLVLKPLPLEKNLAACCSWGGQVKTAHPPYARYVAERRVAGSDYPYIAYCANCRDILAAAGKPCYHILDVVFGLSTAERMPPTITKRRENRAQLKRQVLREFWREETEMAQSKIKLRISPELRQKLDGEMILESEIEAVIDYCERSGRKVLDPESGTFGGHLQIGKVTYWAEYLTLDEGFELVNAYSHRMSIEEE
;
A
#
# COMPACT_ATOMS: atom_id res chain seq x y z
N CYS A 1 -7.18 -4.94 20.07
CA CYS A 1 -7.90 -6.10 20.64
C CYS A 1 -7.39 -6.39 22.03
N LYS A 2 -6.10 -6.70 22.21
CA LYS A 2 -5.50 -6.89 23.54
C LYS A 2 -5.73 -5.71 24.50
N GLU A 3 -5.35 -4.50 24.10
CA GLU A 3 -5.42 -3.28 24.93
C GLU A 3 -6.84 -2.92 25.45
N VAL A 4 -7.88 -3.43 24.81
CA VAL A 4 -9.28 -3.14 25.16
C VAL A 4 -10.01 -4.38 25.69
N CYS A 5 -9.35 -5.55 25.71
CA CYS A 5 -9.94 -6.79 26.17
C CYS A 5 -9.79 -6.88 27.70
N PRO A 6 -10.87 -6.97 28.49
CA PRO A 6 -10.77 -7.12 29.94
C PRO A 6 -9.95 -8.34 30.38
N GLN A 7 -9.89 -9.37 29.53
CA GLN A 7 -9.17 -10.62 29.76
C GLN A 7 -7.78 -10.66 29.10
N GLN A 8 -7.30 -9.53 28.54
CA GLN A 8 -5.98 -9.42 27.89
C GLN A 8 -5.75 -10.40 26.72
N ILE A 9 -6.83 -10.87 26.08
CA ILE A 9 -6.77 -11.78 24.94
C ILE A 9 -6.32 -11.02 23.70
N ASP A 10 -5.21 -11.48 23.10
CA ASP A 10 -4.77 -11.00 21.80
C ASP A 10 -5.47 -11.77 20.67
N VAL A 11 -6.67 -11.33 20.33
CA VAL A 11 -7.44 -11.90 19.21
C VAL A 11 -6.66 -11.84 17.90
N GLY A 12 -5.79 -10.84 17.70
CA GLY A 12 -4.99 -10.72 16.50
C GLY A 12 -3.98 -11.85 16.36
N ASP A 13 -3.25 -12.15 17.44
CA ASP A 13 -2.30 -13.26 17.46
C ASP A 13 -3.02 -14.62 17.38
N LEU A 14 -4.15 -14.78 18.08
CA LEU A 14 -4.96 -15.99 18.01
C LEU A 14 -5.39 -16.31 16.57
N LEU A 15 -5.94 -15.33 15.85
CA LEU A 15 -6.36 -15.50 14.46
C LEU A 15 -5.17 -15.82 13.54
N LEU A 16 -4.02 -15.19 13.77
CA LEU A 16 -2.79 -15.47 13.04
C LEU A 16 -2.29 -16.91 13.25
N GLN A 17 -2.36 -17.44 14.48
CA GLN A 17 -2.05 -18.86 14.72
C GLN A 17 -3.03 -19.78 13.98
N SER A 18 -4.32 -19.45 13.99
CA SER A 18 -5.32 -20.20 13.23
C SER A 18 -5.00 -20.23 11.73
N HIS A 19 -4.56 -19.10 11.14
CA HIS A 19 -4.13 -19.06 9.75
C HIS A 19 -2.95 -19.99 9.48
N ARG A 20 -1.94 -20.01 10.35
CA ARG A 20 -0.78 -20.92 10.22
C ARG A 20 -1.19 -22.39 10.28
N VAL A 21 -2.10 -22.75 11.19
CA VAL A 21 -2.66 -24.10 11.27
C VAL A 21 -3.44 -24.46 10.00
N MET A 22 -4.25 -23.54 9.47
CA MET A 22 -4.98 -23.75 8.22
C MET A 22 -4.05 -23.92 7.02
N ARG A 23 -2.94 -23.16 6.94
CA ARG A 23 -1.89 -23.35 5.94
C ARG A 23 -1.27 -24.74 6.05
N ALA A 24 -0.84 -25.14 7.25
CA ALA A 24 -0.18 -26.42 7.48
C ALA A 24 -1.08 -27.62 7.12
N LYS A 25 -2.40 -27.49 7.31
CA LYS A 25 -3.39 -28.51 6.95
C LYS A 25 -3.82 -28.46 5.48
N GLY A 26 -3.31 -27.52 4.67
CA GLY A 26 -3.76 -27.33 3.29
C GLY A 26 -5.19 -26.80 3.16
N ALA A 27 -5.79 -26.29 4.24
CA ALA A 27 -7.19 -25.87 4.33
C ALA A 27 -7.39 -24.35 4.18
N MET A 28 -6.32 -23.59 3.91
CA MET A 28 -6.39 -22.14 3.77
C MET A 28 -7.19 -21.75 2.51
N PRO A 29 -8.23 -20.89 2.61
CA PRO A 29 -8.96 -20.40 1.45
C PRO A 29 -8.15 -19.30 0.73
N TRP A 30 -7.17 -19.72 -0.09
CA TRP A 30 -6.20 -18.83 -0.74
C TRP A 30 -6.81 -17.71 -1.57
N ALA A 31 -8.02 -17.88 -2.11
CA ALA A 31 -8.69 -16.86 -2.90
C ALA A 31 -8.93 -15.55 -2.13
N PHE A 32 -8.97 -15.57 -0.79
CA PHE A 32 -9.05 -14.34 0.02
C PHE A 32 -7.71 -13.61 0.19
N HIS A 33 -6.60 -14.33 -0.04
CA HIS A 33 -5.24 -13.83 0.14
C HIS A 33 -4.52 -13.56 -1.19
N ASP A 34 -4.98 -14.19 -2.27
CA ASP A 34 -4.31 -14.24 -3.57
C ASP A 34 -3.94 -12.86 -4.13
N PHE A 35 -4.90 -11.92 -4.17
CA PHE A 35 -4.64 -10.56 -4.61
C PHE A 35 -3.47 -9.92 -3.85
N TRP A 36 -3.47 -10.01 -2.52
CA TRP A 36 -2.48 -9.36 -1.67
C TRP A 36 -1.09 -10.02 -1.78
N LEU A 37 -1.05 -11.34 -1.96
CA LEU A 37 0.19 -12.07 -2.18
C LEU A 37 0.80 -11.76 -3.55
N ARG A 38 -0.03 -11.68 -4.60
CA ARG A 38 0.43 -11.27 -5.94
C ARG A 38 0.85 -9.82 -5.98
N ASP A 39 0.17 -8.93 -5.26
CA ASP A 39 0.56 -7.52 -5.14
C ASP A 39 1.88 -7.34 -4.38
N MET A 40 2.11 -8.16 -3.35
CA MET A 40 3.39 -8.24 -2.66
C MET A 40 4.49 -8.76 -3.60
N ALA A 41 4.23 -9.84 -4.34
CA ALA A 41 5.19 -10.41 -5.29
C ALA A 41 5.56 -9.40 -6.39
N PHE A 42 4.59 -8.67 -6.95
CA PHE A 42 4.85 -7.56 -7.88
C PHE A 42 5.76 -6.49 -7.25
N THR A 43 5.44 -6.08 -6.03
CA THR A 43 6.21 -5.05 -5.31
C THR A 43 7.66 -5.46 -5.08
N ASN A 44 7.90 -6.74 -4.78
CA ASN A 44 9.23 -7.30 -4.57
C ASN A 44 9.88 -7.74 -5.88
N GLY A 45 9.18 -7.60 -7.02
CA GLY A 45 9.67 -7.96 -8.34
C GLY A 45 10.46 -6.84 -9.02
N PRO A 46 10.99 -7.12 -10.22
CA PRO A 46 11.88 -6.21 -10.95
C PRO A 46 11.22 -4.88 -11.32
N ASP A 47 9.90 -4.80 -11.40
CA ASP A 47 9.21 -3.57 -11.82
C ASP A 47 9.15 -2.50 -10.73
N ALA A 48 9.20 -2.89 -9.45
CA ALA A 48 8.95 -1.97 -8.33
C ALA A 48 10.05 -2.01 -7.26
N GLN A 49 10.78 -3.12 -7.13
CA GLN A 49 11.81 -3.28 -6.11
C GLN A 49 13.08 -2.48 -6.45
N LEU A 50 13.70 -1.88 -5.44
CA LEU A 50 14.99 -1.21 -5.53
C LEU A 50 15.73 -1.29 -4.21
N ALA A 51 17.03 -1.56 -4.24
CA ALA A 51 17.94 -1.36 -3.11
C ALA A 51 19.23 -0.74 -3.64
N ARG A 52 19.53 0.50 -3.23
CA ARG A 52 20.68 1.26 -3.75
C ARG A 52 21.28 2.19 -2.69
N VAL A 53 22.61 2.23 -2.67
CA VAL A 53 23.39 3.30 -2.03
C VAL A 53 23.44 4.52 -2.97
N PRO A 54 23.56 5.75 -2.45
CA PRO A 54 23.72 6.94 -3.29
C PRO A 54 25.00 6.89 -4.14
N ALA A 55 25.00 7.59 -5.28
CA ALA A 55 26.18 7.66 -6.14
C ALA A 55 27.39 8.25 -5.40
N GLY A 56 28.55 7.61 -5.54
CA GLY A 56 29.79 8.00 -4.84
C GLY A 56 29.98 7.38 -3.46
N TYR A 57 29.05 6.55 -2.98
CA TYR A 57 29.16 5.82 -1.72
C TYR A 57 29.20 4.31 -1.96
N SER A 58 29.96 3.58 -1.15
CA SER A 58 30.01 2.10 -1.16
C SER A 58 29.17 1.45 -0.06
N GLN A 59 28.82 2.23 0.98
CA GLN A 59 28.01 1.83 2.12
C GLN A 59 27.22 3.05 2.61
N SER A 60 26.18 2.79 3.40
CA SER A 60 25.30 3.82 3.95
C SER A 60 25.20 3.74 5.47
N SER A 61 25.15 4.87 6.16
CA SER A 61 24.83 4.92 7.60
C SER A 61 23.32 4.78 7.86
N MET A 62 22.49 5.21 6.91
CA MET A 62 21.04 5.10 6.98
C MET A 62 20.44 4.46 5.72
N MET A 63 19.29 3.81 5.86
CA MET A 63 18.50 3.32 4.73
C MET A 63 17.06 3.77 4.91
N PHE A 64 16.54 4.50 3.92
CA PHE A 64 15.13 4.84 3.87
C PHE A 64 14.30 3.65 3.35
N PHE A 65 13.43 3.15 4.21
CA PHE A 65 12.42 2.16 3.88
C PHE A 65 11.02 2.81 4.00
N PRO A 66 10.49 3.44 2.94
CA PRO A 66 9.19 4.12 2.99
C PRO A 66 8.02 3.17 3.21
N GLY A 67 8.19 1.89 2.87
CA GLY A 67 7.13 0.91 2.74
C GLY A 67 6.41 1.02 1.39
N CYS A 68 5.93 -0.12 0.91
CA CYS A 68 5.36 -0.25 -0.43
C CYS A 68 4.13 0.63 -0.69
N GLN A 69 3.27 0.84 0.31
CA GLN A 69 2.00 1.54 0.13
C GLN A 69 2.14 3.07 0.15
N LEU A 70 3.25 3.61 0.66
CA LEU A 70 3.47 5.06 0.70
C LEU A 70 3.60 5.61 -0.74
N GLY A 71 4.51 5.01 -1.53
CA GLY A 71 4.68 5.33 -2.94
C GLY A 71 3.49 4.91 -3.81
N ALA A 72 2.78 3.84 -3.42
CA ALA A 72 1.54 3.44 -4.10
C ALA A 72 0.44 4.49 -3.98
N SER A 73 0.33 5.16 -2.82
CA SER A 73 -0.64 6.24 -2.60
C SER A 73 -0.25 7.51 -3.37
N ASP A 74 1.00 7.96 -3.22
CA ASP A 74 1.56 9.08 -3.96
C ASP A 74 3.10 8.96 -4.02
N PRO A 75 3.70 8.80 -5.22
CA PRO A 75 5.15 8.73 -5.38
C PRO A 75 5.91 9.92 -4.77
N ARG A 76 5.27 11.10 -4.70
CA ARG A 76 5.87 12.31 -4.13
C ARG A 76 6.15 12.19 -2.65
N TYR A 77 5.40 11.38 -1.90
CA TYR A 77 5.70 11.10 -0.49
C TYR A 77 7.08 10.47 -0.33
N VAL A 78 7.48 9.59 -1.25
CA VAL A 78 8.79 8.95 -1.20
C VAL A 78 9.88 9.89 -1.70
N THR A 79 9.68 10.52 -2.86
CA THR A 79 10.73 11.37 -3.46
C THR A 79 11.02 12.62 -2.63
N ALA A 80 10.00 13.29 -2.07
CA ALA A 80 10.20 14.45 -1.19
C ALA A 80 10.92 14.05 0.11
N SER A 81 10.51 12.94 0.74
CA SER A 81 11.17 12.41 1.93
C SER A 81 12.62 12.03 1.66
N TYR A 82 12.90 11.41 0.51
CA TYR A 82 14.25 10.98 0.18
C TYR A 82 15.16 12.16 -0.17
N ARG A 83 14.69 13.16 -0.91
CA ARG A 83 15.42 14.43 -1.09
C ARG A 83 15.77 15.07 0.24
N TRP A 84 14.80 15.12 1.15
CA TRP A 84 15.01 15.68 2.48
C TRP A 84 16.07 14.90 3.25
N LEU A 85 16.02 13.56 3.23
CA LEU A 85 17.04 12.72 3.85
C LEU A 85 18.42 12.95 3.25
N LEU A 86 18.55 12.96 1.91
CA LEU A 86 19.84 13.20 1.25
C LEU A 86 20.42 14.59 1.56
N ALA A 87 19.57 15.61 1.77
CA ALA A 87 20.04 16.94 2.17
C ALA A 87 20.65 16.97 3.59
N HIS A 88 20.27 16.03 4.48
CA HIS A 88 20.73 15.98 5.87
C HIS A 88 21.74 14.84 6.14
N LYS A 89 21.64 13.76 5.37
CA LYS A 89 22.43 12.53 5.42
C LYS A 89 22.67 12.03 3.98
N PRO A 90 23.65 12.61 3.28
CA PRO A 90 23.88 12.37 1.84
C PRO A 90 24.19 10.92 1.46
N ASP A 91 24.61 10.11 2.43
CA ASP A 91 24.92 8.68 2.28
C ASP A 91 23.69 7.77 2.49
N THR A 92 22.48 8.32 2.65
CA THR A 92 21.27 7.51 2.91
C THR A 92 20.88 6.63 1.72
N ALA A 93 20.93 5.32 1.89
CA ALA A 93 20.41 4.36 0.92
C ALA A 93 18.89 4.44 0.77
N LEU A 94 18.37 3.98 -0.38
CA LEU A 94 16.94 3.78 -0.60
C LEU A 94 16.64 2.30 -0.80
N MET A 95 15.64 1.80 -0.06
CA MET A 95 15.11 0.45 -0.24
C MET A 95 13.59 0.51 -0.48
N LEU A 96 13.18 0.24 -1.72
CA LEU A 96 11.78 0.07 -2.13
C LEU A 96 11.47 -1.42 -2.16
N SER A 97 10.69 -1.89 -1.19
CA SER A 97 10.25 -3.28 -1.09
C SER A 97 8.99 -3.39 -0.22
N CYS A 98 8.34 -4.56 -0.21
CA CYS A 98 7.29 -4.91 0.75
C CYS A 98 7.89 -5.58 1.99
N CYS A 99 7.44 -5.20 3.18
CA CYS A 99 7.89 -5.80 4.45
C CYS A 99 7.37 -7.22 4.72
N GLY A 100 6.69 -7.85 3.76
CA GLY A 100 6.16 -9.21 3.91
C GLY A 100 4.87 -9.33 4.72
N ALA A 101 4.26 -8.21 5.15
CA ALA A 101 3.04 -8.23 5.96
C ALA A 101 1.88 -9.03 5.34
N PRO A 102 1.61 -8.98 4.01
CA PRO A 102 0.57 -9.81 3.40
C PRO A 102 0.76 -11.32 3.60
N ALA A 103 1.99 -11.84 3.44
CA ALA A 103 2.29 -13.25 3.66
C ALA A 103 2.16 -13.65 5.12
N GLU A 104 2.60 -12.79 6.04
CA GLU A 104 2.41 -13.03 7.47
C GLU A 104 0.93 -13.06 7.84
N TRP A 105 0.13 -12.09 7.38
CA TRP A 105 -1.31 -12.07 7.63
C TRP A 105 -2.03 -13.28 7.04
N ALA A 106 -1.53 -13.85 5.94
CA ALA A 106 -2.05 -15.08 5.36
C ALA A 106 -1.58 -16.37 6.07
N GLY A 107 -0.69 -16.26 7.07
CA GLY A 107 -0.09 -17.42 7.73
C GLY A 107 0.84 -18.24 6.84
N ASP A 108 1.29 -17.70 5.71
CA ASP A 108 2.25 -18.36 4.82
C ASP A 108 3.69 -18.12 5.31
N GLN A 109 4.09 -18.92 6.30
CA GLN A 109 5.39 -18.77 6.96
C GLN A 109 6.57 -18.98 6.00
N GLY A 110 6.42 -19.85 5.00
CA GLY A 110 7.46 -20.11 4.00
C GLY A 110 7.71 -18.89 3.13
N LEU A 111 6.65 -18.34 2.55
CA LEU A 111 6.74 -17.13 1.73
C LEU A 111 7.18 -15.91 2.56
N HIS A 112 6.67 -15.77 3.78
CA HIS A 112 7.10 -14.68 4.66
C HIS A 112 8.59 -14.78 5.01
N GLY A 113 9.08 -15.98 5.32
CA GLY A 113 10.50 -16.24 5.61
C GLY A 113 11.42 -15.89 4.43
N GLN A 114 11.00 -16.18 3.20
CA GLN A 114 11.74 -15.79 1.98
C GLN A 114 11.87 -14.27 1.87
N VAL A 115 10.77 -13.54 2.06
CA VAL A 115 10.78 -12.06 2.02
C VAL A 115 11.68 -11.48 3.11
N VAL A 116 11.62 -12.02 4.34
CA VAL A 116 12.47 -11.56 5.45
C VAL A 116 13.95 -11.82 5.16
N ALA A 117 14.28 -12.99 4.60
CA ALA A 117 15.66 -13.31 4.22
C ALA A 117 16.19 -12.35 3.15
N GLU A 118 15.40 -12.09 2.09
CA GLU A 118 15.79 -11.15 1.03
C GLU A 118 15.99 -9.72 1.56
N LEU A 119 15.09 -9.24 2.44
CA LEU A 119 15.25 -7.93 3.08
C LEU A 119 16.53 -7.85 3.93
N ARG A 120 16.87 -8.93 4.64
CA ARG A 120 18.12 -9.03 5.41
C ARG A 120 19.33 -8.97 4.50
N ASP A 121 19.34 -9.73 3.41
CA ASP A 121 20.45 -9.79 2.47
C ASP A 121 20.68 -8.43 1.80
N GLN A 122 19.60 -7.76 1.38
CA GLN A 122 19.67 -6.40 0.84
C GLN A 122 20.20 -5.41 1.89
N TRP A 123 19.74 -5.48 3.14
CA TRP A 123 20.22 -4.62 4.23
C TRP A 123 21.71 -4.84 4.52
N VAL A 124 22.18 -6.09 4.53
CA VAL A 124 23.61 -6.41 4.66
C VAL A 124 24.41 -5.85 3.50
N ALA A 125 23.92 -5.98 2.26
CA ALA A 125 24.56 -5.44 1.07
C ALA A 125 24.67 -3.91 1.08
N LEU A 126 23.76 -3.20 1.77
CA LEU A 126 23.83 -1.74 1.98
C LEU A 126 24.81 -1.31 3.08
N GLY A 127 25.48 -2.27 3.75
CA GLY A 127 26.44 -1.98 4.83
C GLY A 127 25.83 -1.94 6.24
N ARG A 128 24.67 -2.59 6.43
CA ARG A 128 23.94 -2.65 7.72
C ARG A 128 23.55 -1.28 8.31
N PRO A 129 22.96 -0.36 7.52
CA PRO A 129 22.52 0.96 8.00
C PRO A 129 21.40 0.89 9.03
N THR A 130 21.23 1.95 9.82
CA THR A 130 20.00 2.20 10.60
C THR A 130 18.82 2.42 9.63
N ALA A 131 17.71 1.72 9.85
CA ALA A 131 16.53 1.82 9.00
C ALA A 131 15.64 3.02 9.39
N VAL A 132 15.30 3.84 8.40
CA VAL A 132 14.38 4.98 8.54
C VAL A 132 13.03 4.62 7.93
N PHE A 133 11.99 4.56 8.74
CA PHE A 133 10.64 4.17 8.31
C PHE A 133 9.69 5.36 8.21
N ALA A 134 8.83 5.35 7.20
CA ALA A 134 7.65 6.21 7.12
C ALA A 134 6.32 5.44 7.35
N CYS A 135 6.37 4.10 7.32
CA CYS A 135 5.21 3.23 7.52
C CYS A 135 5.27 2.52 8.88
N PRO A 136 4.32 2.76 9.80
CA PRO A 136 4.28 2.11 11.12
C PRO A 136 4.21 0.57 11.05
N THR A 137 3.45 0.02 10.12
CA THR A 137 3.40 -1.45 9.91
C THR A 137 4.75 -1.99 9.48
N CYS A 138 5.51 -1.29 8.63
CA CYS A 138 6.83 -1.76 8.21
C CYS A 138 7.80 -1.79 9.39
N LYS A 139 7.84 -0.73 10.22
CA LYS A 139 8.66 -0.73 11.44
C LYS A 139 8.27 -1.87 12.39
N GLN A 140 6.97 -2.12 12.57
CA GLN A 140 6.48 -3.23 13.38
C GLN A 140 6.95 -4.60 12.86
N MET A 141 6.91 -4.82 11.53
CA MET A 141 7.38 -6.06 10.92
C MET A 141 8.89 -6.24 11.10
N PHE A 142 9.68 -5.20 10.85
CA PHE A 142 11.12 -5.26 11.07
C PHE A 142 11.45 -5.52 12.54
N GLY A 143 10.80 -4.84 13.49
CA GLY A 143 11.01 -5.09 14.91
C GLY A 143 10.66 -6.52 15.36
N LYS A 144 9.75 -7.22 14.65
CA LYS A 144 9.37 -8.59 14.96
C LYS A 144 10.27 -9.65 14.30
N TYR A 145 10.72 -9.41 13.07
CA TYR A 145 11.39 -10.45 12.25
C TYR A 145 12.85 -10.13 11.88
N LEU A 146 13.27 -8.88 12.09
CA LEU A 146 14.61 -8.36 11.86
C LEU A 146 15.06 -7.46 13.04
N PRO A 147 14.97 -7.95 14.31
CA PRO A 147 15.28 -7.14 15.50
C PRO A 147 16.74 -6.65 15.55
N GLU A 148 17.64 -7.25 14.76
CA GLU A 148 19.02 -6.80 14.57
C GLU A 148 19.15 -5.46 13.83
N ILE A 149 18.08 -5.00 13.15
CA ILE A 149 18.07 -3.75 12.41
C ILE A 149 17.54 -2.63 13.32
N GLU A 150 18.42 -1.69 13.68
CA GLU A 150 18.00 -0.47 14.37
C GLU A 150 17.00 0.33 13.52
N ALA A 151 15.92 0.79 14.13
CA ALA A 151 14.79 1.39 13.43
C ALA A 151 14.34 2.72 14.05
N VAL A 152 14.29 3.77 13.22
CA VAL A 152 13.76 5.10 13.58
C VAL A 152 12.64 5.52 12.62
N PHE A 153 11.79 6.47 13.03
CA PHE A 153 10.82 7.06 12.11
C PHE A 153 11.38 8.31 11.42
N LEU A 154 11.04 8.47 10.15
CA LEU A 154 11.30 9.68 9.37
C LEU A 154 10.79 10.93 10.10
N TYR A 155 9.61 10.86 10.71
CA TYR A 155 8.95 11.99 11.37
C TYR A 155 9.73 12.48 12.58
N ASP A 156 10.37 11.58 13.34
CA ASP A 156 11.23 11.96 14.47
C ASP A 156 12.47 12.72 13.97
N LEU A 157 13.04 12.28 12.85
CA LEU A 157 14.20 12.94 12.24
C LEU A 157 13.84 14.35 11.74
N ILE A 158 12.71 14.48 11.03
CA ILE A 158 12.21 15.78 10.53
C ILE A 158 11.97 16.75 11.69
N LEU A 159 11.32 16.28 12.75
CA LEU A 159 11.04 17.11 13.92
C LEU A 159 12.33 17.59 14.60
N ARG A 160 13.31 16.70 14.79
CA ARG A 160 14.60 17.04 15.42
C ARG A 160 15.43 18.02 14.59
N ALA A 161 15.30 17.98 13.26
CA ALA A 161 15.98 18.91 12.37
C ALA A 161 15.39 20.33 12.40
N GLY A 162 14.24 20.55 13.06
CA GLY A 162 13.61 21.87 13.18
C GLY A 162 13.00 22.37 11.87
N VAL A 163 12.58 21.47 10.98
CA VAL A 163 11.99 21.83 9.69
C VAL A 163 10.63 22.47 9.91
N SER A 164 10.49 23.74 9.57
CA SER A 164 9.19 24.39 9.48
C SER A 164 8.39 23.80 8.31
N PRO A 165 7.17 23.27 8.54
CA PRO A 165 6.30 22.76 7.49
C PRO A 165 6.05 23.82 6.41
N ARG A 166 6.09 23.44 5.13
CA ARG A 166 6.08 24.37 3.98
C ARG A 166 4.69 24.69 3.40
N GLY A 167 3.62 24.55 4.18
CA GLY A 167 2.27 24.85 3.72
C GLY A 167 1.75 26.19 4.22
N ASP A 168 1.13 26.99 3.33
CA ASP A 168 0.14 28.00 3.71
C ASP A 168 -1.15 27.28 4.16
N VAL A 169 -1.04 26.52 5.25
CA VAL A 169 -2.22 25.91 5.85
C VAL A 169 -2.86 27.02 6.67
N GLN A 170 -4.02 27.51 6.22
CA GLN A 170 -4.85 28.39 7.05
C GLN A 170 -5.05 27.74 8.42
N ARG A 171 -5.32 28.53 9.48
CA ARG A 171 -5.58 28.04 10.84
C ARG A 171 -6.83 27.14 10.88
N GLU A 172 -6.67 25.90 10.42
CA GLU A 172 -7.68 24.87 10.37
C GLU A 172 -7.57 24.01 11.63
N THR A 173 -8.73 23.52 12.09
CA THR A 173 -8.78 22.56 13.19
C THR A 173 -8.78 21.14 12.61
N VAL A 174 -7.86 20.29 13.07
CA VAL A 174 -7.68 18.93 12.58
C VAL A 174 -7.53 17.93 13.72
N SER A 175 -7.72 16.66 13.41
CA SER A 175 -7.55 15.55 14.35
C SER A 175 -6.52 14.55 13.82
N VAL A 176 -5.60 14.07 14.67
CA VAL A 176 -4.63 13.04 14.25
C VAL A 176 -5.28 11.66 14.32
N PHE A 177 -5.29 10.95 13.19
CA PHE A 177 -5.70 9.56 13.12
C PHE A 177 -4.48 8.65 13.29
N ASP A 178 -4.25 8.19 14.52
CA ASP A 178 -3.18 7.24 14.82
C ASP A 178 -3.49 5.87 14.17
N PRO A 179 -2.57 5.29 13.36
CA PRO A 179 -2.74 3.96 12.81
C PRO A 179 -2.58 2.91 13.90
N CYS A 180 -3.33 1.82 13.80
CA CYS A 180 -3.32 0.74 14.78
C CYS A 180 -1.94 0.09 15.02
N ALA A 181 -1.04 0.14 14.04
CA ALA A 181 0.34 -0.35 14.16
C ALA A 181 1.24 0.56 15.03
N SER A 182 0.82 1.80 15.30
CA SER A 182 1.57 2.76 16.12
C SER A 182 1.21 2.72 17.62
N ARG A 183 0.29 1.85 18.07
CA ARG A 183 -0.21 1.87 19.47
C ARG A 183 0.89 1.84 20.53
N LYS A 184 2.00 1.15 20.24
CA LYS A 184 3.18 1.01 21.13
C LYS A 184 4.32 1.96 20.75
N GLU A 185 4.03 3.01 19.98
CA GLU A 185 5.01 3.96 19.44
C GLU A 185 4.62 5.40 19.86
N PRO A 186 4.67 5.74 21.17
CA PRO A 186 4.30 7.08 21.63
C PRO A 186 5.19 8.18 21.05
N GLY A 187 6.45 7.88 20.72
CA GLY A 187 7.38 8.81 20.09
C GLY A 187 6.85 9.35 18.76
N VAL A 188 6.49 8.47 17.82
CA VAL A 188 5.97 8.90 16.51
C VAL A 188 4.61 9.59 16.61
N GLN A 189 3.75 9.14 17.54
CA GLN A 189 2.46 9.76 17.81
C GLN A 189 2.63 11.22 18.28
N GLN A 190 3.63 11.47 19.12
CA GLN A 190 3.98 12.81 19.58
C GLN A 190 4.64 13.61 18.47
N ALA A 191 5.53 13.00 17.68
CA ALA A 191 6.23 13.68 16.60
C ALA A 191 5.27 14.20 15.53
N VAL A 192 4.30 13.39 15.12
CA VAL A 192 3.25 13.79 14.17
C VAL A 192 2.46 14.98 14.70
N ARG A 193 2.01 14.93 15.96
CA ARG A 193 1.28 16.05 16.59
C ARG A 193 2.12 17.31 16.67
N ALA A 194 3.40 17.20 17.02
CA ALA A 194 4.31 18.34 17.08
C ALA A 194 4.52 18.98 15.70
N LEU A 195 4.76 18.16 14.66
CA LEU A 195 4.87 18.63 13.28
C LEU A 195 3.57 19.29 12.80
N THR A 196 2.41 18.72 13.13
CA THR A 196 1.10 19.33 12.84
C THR A 196 0.95 20.70 13.53
N GLY A 197 1.30 20.81 14.81
CA GLY A 197 1.24 22.09 15.53
C GLY A 197 2.22 23.13 14.98
N GLN A 198 3.44 22.73 14.59
CA GLN A 198 4.43 23.60 13.95
C GLN A 198 3.96 24.12 12.58
N ALA A 199 3.04 23.40 11.91
CA ALA A 199 2.41 23.85 10.68
C ALA A 199 1.30 24.89 10.91
N GLY A 200 1.03 25.29 12.15
CA GLY A 200 -0.03 26.25 12.48
C GLY A 200 -1.44 25.65 12.59
N LEU A 201 -1.57 24.34 12.52
CA LEU A 201 -2.84 23.62 12.64
C LEU A 201 -3.26 23.44 14.11
N VAL A 202 -4.55 23.57 14.38
CA VAL A 202 -5.11 23.41 15.73
C VAL A 202 -5.55 21.96 15.93
N LEU A 203 -4.97 21.29 16.92
CA LEU A 203 -5.27 19.90 17.21
C LEU A 203 -6.51 19.74 18.10
N LYS A 204 -7.42 18.86 17.71
CA LYS A 204 -8.48 18.31 18.56
C LYS A 204 -8.32 16.79 18.69
N PRO A 205 -8.49 16.22 19.89
CA PRO A 205 -8.33 14.79 20.10
C PRO A 205 -9.47 14.00 19.45
N LEU A 206 -9.17 12.81 18.95
CA LEU A 206 -10.18 11.80 18.62
C LEU A 206 -10.55 10.99 19.87
N PRO A 207 -11.77 10.42 19.94
CA PRO A 207 -12.13 9.50 21.03
C PRO A 207 -11.21 8.27 21.13
N LEU A 208 -10.69 7.81 19.99
CA LEU A 208 -9.81 6.63 19.89
C LEU A 208 -8.47 7.02 19.27
N GLU A 209 -7.56 7.50 20.10
CA GLU A 209 -6.19 7.89 19.72
C GLU A 209 -5.11 7.12 20.51
N LYS A 210 -3.85 7.25 20.08
CA LYS A 210 -2.66 6.71 20.75
C LYS A 210 -2.72 5.20 20.97
N ASN A 211 -2.59 4.72 22.20
CA ASN A 211 -2.70 3.30 22.53
C ASN A 211 -4.10 2.71 22.25
N LEU A 212 -5.14 3.55 22.15
CA LEU A 212 -6.50 3.16 21.78
C LEU A 212 -6.78 3.29 20.28
N ALA A 213 -5.79 3.66 19.47
CA ALA A 213 -5.90 3.84 18.02
C ALA A 213 -6.69 2.71 17.35
N ALA A 214 -7.72 3.08 16.59
CA ALA A 214 -8.61 2.11 15.96
C ALA A 214 -8.17 1.74 14.53
N CYS A 215 -8.44 0.50 14.11
CA CYS A 215 -8.08 0.04 12.77
C CYS A 215 -8.94 0.72 11.69
N CYS A 216 -8.35 1.03 10.53
CA CYS A 216 -9.05 1.51 9.33
C CYS A 216 -9.57 0.36 8.44
N SER A 217 -9.37 -0.91 8.81
CA SER A 217 -9.72 -2.13 8.05
C SER A 217 -8.84 -2.51 6.84
N TRP A 218 -7.77 -1.75 6.53
CA TRP A 218 -6.83 -2.15 5.47
C TRP A 218 -6.05 -3.43 5.80
N GLY A 219 -5.45 -3.47 6.99
CA GLY A 219 -4.62 -4.60 7.43
C GLY A 219 -5.45 -5.86 7.67
N GLY A 220 -4.82 -7.03 7.55
CA GLY A 220 -5.51 -8.33 7.71
C GLY A 220 -6.43 -8.70 6.54
N GLN A 221 -6.39 -7.94 5.44
CA GLN A 221 -7.02 -8.30 4.15
C GLN A 221 -8.56 -8.36 4.21
N VAL A 222 -9.14 -7.62 5.16
CA VAL A 222 -10.57 -7.64 5.49
C VAL A 222 -11.45 -7.21 4.31
N LYS A 223 -11.01 -6.25 3.48
CA LYS A 223 -11.78 -5.79 2.31
C LYS A 223 -12.09 -6.96 1.35
N THR A 224 -11.15 -7.89 1.15
CA THR A 224 -11.37 -9.06 0.29
C THR A 224 -12.26 -10.11 0.97
N ALA A 225 -12.08 -10.32 2.28
CA ALA A 225 -12.85 -11.30 3.05
C ALA A 225 -14.30 -10.89 3.31
N HIS A 226 -14.55 -9.64 3.68
CA HIS A 226 -15.86 -9.12 4.05
C HIS A 226 -15.99 -7.61 3.71
N PRO A 227 -16.21 -7.25 2.43
CA PRO A 227 -16.31 -5.85 2.00
C PRO A 227 -17.33 -5.00 2.78
N PRO A 228 -18.54 -5.49 3.12
CA PRO A 228 -19.49 -4.71 3.92
C PRO A 228 -18.95 -4.32 5.31
N TYR A 229 -18.19 -5.20 5.97
CA TYR A 229 -17.60 -4.92 7.27
C TYR A 229 -16.47 -3.90 7.17
N ALA A 230 -15.63 -3.99 6.12
CA ALA A 230 -14.60 -2.99 5.87
C ALA A 230 -15.21 -1.58 5.66
N ARG A 231 -16.32 -1.50 4.90
CA ARG A 231 -17.08 -0.26 4.70
C ARG A 231 -17.64 0.28 6.03
N TYR A 232 -18.31 -0.56 6.80
CA TYR A 232 -18.82 -0.21 8.13
C TYR A 232 -17.72 0.34 9.05
N VAL A 233 -16.54 -0.29 9.05
CA VAL A 233 -15.41 0.19 9.85
C VAL A 233 -14.95 1.58 9.37
N ALA A 234 -14.80 1.79 8.07
CA ALA A 234 -14.39 3.08 7.51
C ALA A 234 -15.38 4.19 7.89
N GLU A 235 -16.68 3.99 7.69
CA GLU A 235 -17.76 4.92 8.05
C GLU A 235 -17.72 5.26 9.56
N ARG A 236 -17.51 4.27 10.42
CA ARG A 236 -17.35 4.47 11.88
C ARG A 236 -16.11 5.29 12.23
N ARG A 237 -15.02 5.24 11.44
CA ARG A 237 -13.83 6.08 11.66
C ARG A 237 -14.04 7.51 11.17
N VAL A 238 -14.71 7.68 10.03
CA VAL A 238 -15.08 8.99 9.46
C VAL A 238 -15.94 9.77 10.46
N ALA A 239 -16.94 9.12 11.06
CA ALA A 239 -17.85 9.72 12.03
C ALA A 239 -17.25 10.03 13.42
N GLY A 240 -15.95 9.78 13.63
CA GLY A 240 -15.29 9.99 14.92
C GLY A 240 -15.09 11.46 15.32
N SER A 241 -15.23 12.39 14.38
CA SER A 241 -15.09 13.84 14.54
C SER A 241 -15.54 14.51 13.24
N ASP A 242 -15.92 15.79 13.27
CA ASP A 242 -16.26 16.56 12.05
C ASP A 242 -15.01 17.17 11.37
N TYR A 243 -13.89 17.28 12.09
CA TYR A 243 -12.66 17.90 11.58
C TYR A 243 -11.94 17.03 10.55
N PRO A 244 -11.18 17.60 9.61
CA PRO A 244 -10.26 16.85 8.75
C PRO A 244 -9.22 16.08 9.56
N TYR A 245 -8.73 14.99 8.98
CA TYR A 245 -7.78 14.10 9.64
C TYR A 245 -6.35 14.28 9.12
N ILE A 246 -5.38 14.19 10.03
CA ILE A 246 -3.96 13.95 9.71
C ILE A 246 -3.67 12.47 9.95
N ALA A 247 -3.34 11.74 8.89
CA ALA A 247 -2.88 10.36 8.97
C ALA A 247 -1.37 10.27 8.66
N TYR A 248 -0.67 9.30 9.25
CA TYR A 248 0.74 9.00 8.95
C TYR A 248 0.96 7.54 8.56
N CYS A 249 -0.13 6.92 8.11
CA CYS A 249 -0.16 5.67 7.37
C CYS A 249 -0.94 5.94 6.08
N ALA A 250 -0.29 5.75 4.94
CA ALA A 250 -0.91 5.98 3.63
C ALA A 250 -2.23 5.20 3.43
N ASN A 251 -2.32 3.99 3.97
CA ASN A 251 -3.54 3.19 3.88
C ASN A 251 -4.67 3.73 4.77
N CYS A 252 -4.35 4.25 5.96
CA CYS A 252 -5.36 4.91 6.78
C CYS A 252 -5.88 6.15 6.07
N ARG A 253 -4.96 6.97 5.55
CA ARG A 253 -5.29 8.17 4.77
C ARG A 253 -6.23 7.85 3.61
N ASP A 254 -5.85 6.87 2.79
CA ASP A 254 -6.60 6.55 1.56
C ASP A 254 -7.96 5.91 1.85
N ILE A 255 -8.07 5.04 2.86
CA ILE A 255 -9.36 4.47 3.25
C ILE A 255 -10.32 5.55 3.78
N LEU A 256 -9.81 6.48 4.60
CA LEU A 256 -10.62 7.56 5.15
C LEU A 256 -11.06 8.54 4.06
N ALA A 257 -10.15 8.92 3.15
CA ALA A 257 -10.45 9.78 2.02
C ALA A 257 -11.48 9.14 1.06
N ALA A 258 -11.35 7.84 0.75
CA ALA A 258 -12.33 7.10 -0.05
C ALA A 258 -13.72 7.08 0.59
N ALA A 259 -13.79 7.11 1.92
CA ALA A 259 -15.03 7.17 2.68
C ALA A 259 -15.56 8.61 2.91
N GLY A 260 -15.00 9.60 2.22
CA GLY A 260 -15.47 10.99 2.23
C GLY A 260 -14.90 11.88 3.33
N LYS A 261 -13.88 11.43 4.07
CA LYS A 261 -13.22 12.26 5.09
C LYS A 261 -12.09 13.08 4.46
N PRO A 262 -12.11 14.42 4.51
CA PRO A 262 -10.93 15.22 4.20
C PRO A 262 -9.76 14.74 5.07
N CYS A 263 -8.70 14.27 4.41
CA CYS A 263 -7.61 13.60 5.09
C CYS A 263 -6.25 13.88 4.43
N TYR A 264 -5.39 14.56 5.17
CA TYR A 264 -3.99 14.72 4.82
C TYR A 264 -3.21 13.48 5.22
N HIS A 265 -2.17 13.17 4.46
CA HIS A 265 -1.01 12.50 5.02
C HIS A 265 -0.14 13.55 5.72
N ILE A 266 0.56 13.21 6.81
CA ILE A 266 1.46 14.15 7.50
C ILE A 266 2.52 14.74 6.56
N LEU A 267 2.93 13.99 5.53
CA LEU A 267 3.87 14.46 4.50
C LEU A 267 3.27 15.49 3.55
N ASP A 268 1.93 15.53 3.38
CA ASP A 268 1.27 16.63 2.65
C ASP A 268 1.51 17.95 3.37
N VAL A 269 1.41 17.94 4.71
CA VAL A 269 1.61 19.13 5.56
C VAL A 269 3.08 19.51 5.62
N VAL A 270 3.96 18.54 5.90
CA VAL A 270 5.40 18.81 6.08
C VAL A 270 6.03 19.37 4.80
N PHE A 271 5.70 18.79 3.65
CA PHE A 271 6.33 19.14 2.37
C PHE A 271 5.44 19.96 1.43
N GLY A 272 4.21 20.31 1.81
CA GLY A 272 3.28 21.08 0.98
C GLY A 272 2.88 20.34 -0.31
N LEU A 273 2.57 19.04 -0.24
CA LEU A 273 2.42 18.19 -1.45
C LEU A 273 0.99 18.14 -1.99
N SER A 274 -0.01 18.20 -1.11
CA SER A 274 -1.42 18.06 -1.49
C SER A 274 -2.35 18.60 -0.41
N THR A 275 -3.64 18.58 -0.71
CA THR A 275 -4.71 19.03 0.19
C THR A 275 -5.46 17.84 0.79
N ALA A 276 -6.33 18.11 1.78
CA ALA A 276 -7.11 17.07 2.46
C ALA A 276 -8.06 16.34 1.50
N GLU A 277 -8.50 17.02 0.44
CA GLU A 277 -9.51 16.57 -0.52
C GLU A 277 -8.95 15.62 -1.58
N ARG A 278 -7.63 15.37 -1.61
CA ARG A 278 -7.02 14.49 -2.61
C ARG A 278 -7.71 13.11 -2.59
N MET A 279 -8.24 12.67 -3.72
CA MET A 279 -8.78 11.32 -3.81
C MET A 279 -7.66 10.27 -3.83
N PRO A 280 -7.85 9.10 -3.19
CA PRO A 280 -6.89 8.02 -3.27
C PRO A 280 -6.83 7.43 -4.69
N PRO A 281 -5.67 6.91 -5.12
CA PRO A 281 -5.57 6.19 -6.39
C PRO A 281 -6.31 4.85 -6.34
N THR A 282 -6.81 4.39 -7.49
CA THR A 282 -7.34 3.02 -7.67
C THR A 282 -6.24 1.99 -7.44
N ILE A 283 -6.59 0.72 -7.18
CA ILE A 283 -5.63 -0.38 -7.00
C ILE A 283 -4.72 -0.58 -8.21
N THR A 284 -5.23 -0.38 -9.44
CA THR A 284 -4.40 -0.36 -10.66
C THR A 284 -3.39 0.77 -10.56
N LYS A 285 -3.85 1.99 -10.28
CA LYS A 285 -2.97 3.15 -10.17
C LYS A 285 -1.94 3.02 -9.05
N ARG A 286 -2.29 2.39 -7.94
CA ARG A 286 -1.36 2.05 -6.85
C ARG A 286 -0.22 1.14 -7.30
N ARG A 287 -0.51 0.18 -8.17
CA ARG A 287 0.51 -0.71 -8.76
C ARG A 287 1.41 0.06 -9.72
N GLU A 288 0.82 0.83 -10.64
CA GLU A 288 1.55 1.69 -11.56
C GLU A 288 2.44 2.70 -10.83
N ASN A 289 1.93 3.34 -9.77
CA ASN A 289 2.66 4.32 -8.99
C ASN A 289 3.95 3.74 -8.40
N ARG A 290 3.97 2.47 -8.00
CA ARG A 290 5.19 1.81 -7.51
C ARG A 290 6.21 1.59 -8.61
N ALA A 291 5.79 1.17 -9.80
CA ALA A 291 6.68 1.03 -10.96
C ALA A 291 7.21 2.41 -11.42
N GLN A 292 6.33 3.40 -11.51
CA GLN A 292 6.69 4.77 -11.84
C GLN A 292 7.65 5.36 -10.80
N LEU A 293 7.42 5.09 -9.51
CA LEU A 293 8.31 5.55 -8.45
C LEU A 293 9.72 5.01 -8.63
N LYS A 294 9.89 3.71 -8.90
CA LYS A 294 11.22 3.12 -9.17
C LYS A 294 11.93 3.87 -10.30
N ARG A 295 11.25 4.07 -11.43
CA ARG A 295 11.79 4.82 -12.57
C ARG A 295 12.15 6.26 -12.20
N GLN A 296 11.27 6.94 -11.47
CA GLN A 296 11.48 8.32 -11.06
C GLN A 296 12.72 8.44 -10.16
N VAL A 297 12.89 7.56 -9.17
CA VAL A 297 14.04 7.62 -8.27
C VAL A 297 15.35 7.26 -8.99
N LEU A 298 15.32 6.27 -9.88
CA LEU A 298 16.50 5.90 -10.70
C LEU A 298 16.94 7.07 -11.59
N ARG A 299 16.00 7.69 -12.29
CA ARG A 299 16.28 8.85 -13.14
C ARG A 299 16.80 10.04 -12.33
N GLU A 300 16.17 10.32 -11.19
CA GLU A 300 16.44 11.53 -10.42
C GLU A 300 17.74 11.44 -9.61
N PHE A 301 17.97 10.32 -8.92
CA PHE A 301 19.08 10.19 -7.96
C PHE A 301 20.28 9.38 -8.50
N TRP A 302 20.07 8.53 -9.50
CA TRP A 302 21.13 7.72 -10.14
C TRP A 302 21.37 8.05 -11.62
N ARG A 303 20.55 8.92 -12.23
CA ARG A 303 20.62 9.28 -13.66
C ARG A 303 20.50 8.08 -14.60
N GLU A 304 19.78 7.05 -14.16
CA GLU A 304 19.51 5.85 -14.93
C GLU A 304 18.13 5.94 -15.58
N GLU A 305 18.04 5.62 -16.86
CA GLU A 305 16.76 5.46 -17.54
C GLU A 305 16.36 3.98 -17.58
N THR A 306 15.07 3.73 -17.31
CA THR A 306 14.48 2.40 -17.41
C THR A 306 13.26 2.44 -18.31
N GLU A 307 13.15 1.47 -19.20
CA GLU A 307 11.95 1.25 -20.00
C GLU A 307 10.81 0.72 -19.11
N MET A 308 9.58 1.08 -19.46
CA MET A 308 8.39 0.52 -18.81
C MET A 308 7.79 -0.53 -19.73
N ALA A 309 7.38 -1.66 -19.15
CA ALA A 309 6.51 -2.60 -19.84
C ALA A 309 5.25 -1.84 -20.28
N GLN A 310 5.03 -1.80 -21.59
CA GLN A 310 3.81 -1.23 -22.16
C GLN A 310 2.74 -2.31 -22.20
N SER A 311 1.48 -1.90 -22.02
CA SER A 311 0.35 -2.80 -22.27
C SER A 311 0.42 -3.30 -23.70
N LYS A 312 0.17 -4.60 -23.89
CA LYS A 312 0.18 -5.24 -25.21
C LYS A 312 -1.07 -4.90 -26.01
N ILE A 313 -2.12 -4.40 -25.35
CA ILE A 313 -3.38 -4.07 -25.99
C ILE A 313 -3.82 -2.65 -25.61
N LYS A 314 -4.57 -2.02 -26.50
CA LYS A 314 -5.20 -0.72 -26.25
C LYS A 314 -6.62 -0.96 -25.74
N LEU A 315 -6.84 -0.84 -24.44
CA LEU A 315 -8.14 -1.07 -23.81
C LEU A 315 -8.78 0.25 -23.34
N ARG A 316 -9.98 0.55 -23.83
CA ARG A 316 -10.80 1.66 -23.35
C ARG A 316 -11.69 1.16 -22.21
N ILE A 317 -11.67 1.87 -21.08
CA ILE A 317 -12.48 1.55 -19.89
C ILE A 317 -13.15 2.83 -19.41
N SER A 318 -14.47 2.79 -19.23
CA SER A 318 -15.23 3.92 -18.70
C SER A 318 -14.86 4.23 -17.24
N PRO A 319 -15.06 5.47 -16.76
CA PRO A 319 -14.83 5.84 -15.37
C PRO A 319 -15.60 4.96 -14.37
N GLU A 320 -16.86 4.62 -14.69
CA GLU A 320 -17.75 3.82 -13.86
C GLU A 320 -17.21 2.38 -13.73
N LEU A 321 -16.75 1.78 -14.84
CA LEU A 321 -16.14 0.46 -14.83
C LEU A 321 -14.82 0.45 -14.06
N ARG A 322 -13.96 1.48 -14.20
CA ARG A 322 -12.74 1.58 -13.40
C ARG A 322 -13.04 1.61 -11.90
N GLN A 323 -14.09 2.32 -11.49
CA GLN A 323 -14.51 2.34 -10.08
C GLN A 323 -15.03 0.97 -9.63
N LYS A 324 -15.78 0.26 -10.48
CA LYS A 324 -16.23 -1.11 -10.21
C LYS A 324 -15.02 -2.06 -10.00
N LEU A 325 -14.07 -2.05 -10.94
CA LEU A 325 -12.85 -2.87 -10.85
C LEU A 325 -12.06 -2.57 -9.57
N ASP A 326 -11.93 -1.30 -9.19
CA ASP A 326 -11.28 -0.89 -7.94
C ASP A 326 -12.01 -1.40 -6.69
N GLY A 327 -13.35 -1.34 -6.71
CA GLY A 327 -14.20 -1.86 -5.65
C GLY A 327 -14.03 -3.37 -5.46
N GLU A 328 -13.95 -4.10 -6.57
CA GLU A 328 -13.86 -5.57 -6.62
C GLU A 328 -12.43 -6.12 -6.53
N MET A 329 -11.43 -5.25 -6.38
CA MET A 329 -10.02 -5.63 -6.30
C MET A 329 -9.50 -6.30 -7.58
N ILE A 330 -9.97 -5.85 -8.75
CA ILE A 330 -9.56 -6.31 -10.08
C ILE A 330 -8.66 -5.26 -10.73
N LEU A 331 -7.51 -5.69 -11.26
CA LEU A 331 -6.58 -4.80 -11.94
C LEU A 331 -6.90 -4.71 -13.42
N GLU A 332 -6.66 -3.53 -14.01
CA GLU A 332 -6.83 -3.35 -15.46
C GLU A 332 -5.93 -4.32 -16.25
N SER A 333 -4.71 -4.57 -15.77
CA SER A 333 -3.80 -5.57 -16.36
C SER A 333 -4.27 -7.03 -16.28
N GLU A 334 -5.15 -7.36 -15.33
CA GLU A 334 -5.77 -8.70 -15.29
C GLU A 334 -6.83 -8.83 -16.38
N ILE A 335 -7.60 -7.77 -16.62
CA ILE A 335 -8.58 -7.71 -17.71
C ILE A 335 -7.89 -7.70 -19.07
N GLU A 336 -6.80 -6.95 -19.21
CA GLU A 336 -5.97 -6.98 -20.42
C GLU A 336 -5.45 -8.40 -20.72
N ALA A 337 -5.01 -9.13 -19.69
CA ALA A 337 -4.55 -10.51 -19.84
C ALA A 337 -5.68 -11.47 -20.26
N VAL A 338 -6.90 -11.28 -19.75
CA VAL A 338 -8.08 -12.05 -20.16
C VAL A 338 -8.37 -11.82 -21.64
N ILE A 339 -8.43 -10.56 -22.07
CA ILE A 339 -8.73 -10.19 -23.46
C ILE A 339 -7.64 -10.72 -24.40
N ASP A 340 -6.36 -10.48 -24.08
CA ASP A 340 -5.24 -11.00 -24.87
C ASP A 340 -5.25 -12.53 -24.99
N TYR A 341 -5.61 -13.24 -23.92
CA TYR A 341 -5.78 -14.70 -23.97
C TYR A 341 -6.94 -15.11 -24.88
N CYS A 342 -8.09 -14.48 -24.74
CA CYS A 342 -9.28 -14.76 -25.55
C CYS A 342 -8.99 -14.59 -27.05
N GLU A 343 -8.31 -13.50 -27.41
CA GLU A 343 -7.98 -13.19 -28.81
C GLU A 343 -6.92 -14.13 -29.39
N ARG A 344 -5.90 -14.51 -28.61
CA ARG A 344 -4.85 -15.43 -29.08
C ARG A 344 -5.31 -16.88 -29.16
N SER A 345 -6.17 -17.32 -28.24
CA SER A 345 -6.61 -18.72 -28.15
C SER A 345 -7.89 -19.01 -28.93
N GLY A 346 -8.69 -17.98 -29.23
CA GLY A 346 -10.05 -18.14 -29.74
C GLY A 346 -11.06 -18.60 -28.68
N ARG A 347 -10.65 -18.77 -27.40
CA ARG A 347 -11.55 -19.16 -26.30
C ARG A 347 -12.37 -17.96 -25.83
N LYS A 348 -13.36 -17.60 -26.65
CA LYS A 348 -14.33 -16.51 -26.41
C LYS A 348 -15.67 -16.85 -27.03
N VAL A 349 -16.74 -16.31 -26.46
CA VAL A 349 -18.12 -16.47 -26.95
C VAL A 349 -18.61 -15.12 -27.46
N LEU A 350 -19.19 -15.10 -28.66
CA LEU A 350 -19.86 -13.92 -29.21
C LEU A 350 -21.31 -13.92 -28.73
N ASP A 351 -21.75 -12.83 -28.12
CA ASP A 351 -23.16 -12.52 -27.95
C ASP A 351 -23.69 -11.83 -29.22
N PRO A 352 -24.57 -12.47 -30.00
CA PRO A 352 -25.08 -11.88 -31.25
C PRO A 352 -26.04 -10.71 -31.02
N GLU A 353 -26.65 -10.55 -29.83
CA GLU A 353 -27.58 -9.45 -29.57
C GLU A 353 -26.84 -8.14 -29.29
N SER A 354 -25.81 -8.20 -28.46
CA SER A 354 -24.99 -7.04 -28.07
C SER A 354 -23.76 -6.83 -28.95
N GLY A 355 -23.33 -7.86 -29.68
CA GLY A 355 -22.10 -7.87 -30.47
C GLY A 355 -20.82 -7.98 -29.63
N THR A 356 -20.94 -8.28 -28.32
CA THR A 356 -19.80 -8.35 -27.41
C THR A 356 -19.16 -9.74 -27.39
N PHE A 357 -17.87 -9.79 -27.08
CA PHE A 357 -17.16 -11.03 -26.79
C PHE A 357 -17.03 -11.20 -25.29
N GLY A 358 -17.38 -12.38 -24.80
CA GLY A 358 -17.17 -12.81 -23.41
C GLY A 358 -16.11 -13.91 -23.32
N GLY A 359 -15.26 -13.84 -22.31
CA GLY A 359 -14.31 -14.91 -22.01
C GLY A 359 -13.68 -14.77 -20.64
N HIS A 360 -12.86 -15.76 -20.28
CA HIS A 360 -12.25 -15.82 -18.96
C HIS A 360 -10.79 -16.30 -18.99
N LEU A 361 -10.09 -16.00 -17.90
CA LEU A 361 -8.76 -16.53 -17.64
C LEU A 361 -8.57 -16.71 -16.13
N GLN A 362 -8.06 -17.87 -15.73
CA GLN A 362 -7.62 -18.08 -14.36
C GLN A 362 -6.24 -17.46 -14.15
N ILE A 363 -6.14 -16.50 -13.22
CA ILE A 363 -4.90 -15.85 -12.83
C ILE A 363 -4.68 -16.12 -11.33
N GLY A 364 -3.68 -16.94 -11.01
CA GLY A 364 -3.46 -17.39 -9.64
C GLY A 364 -4.61 -18.28 -9.15
N LYS A 365 -5.28 -17.85 -8.07
CA LYS A 365 -6.41 -18.59 -7.46
C LYS A 365 -7.78 -18.00 -7.80
N VAL A 366 -7.84 -17.04 -8.71
CA VAL A 366 -9.06 -16.33 -9.08
C VAL A 366 -9.23 -16.40 -10.60
N THR A 367 -10.47 -16.58 -11.04
CA THR A 367 -10.82 -16.53 -12.46
C THR A 367 -11.48 -15.21 -12.76
N TYR A 368 -10.98 -14.54 -13.79
CA TYR A 368 -11.39 -13.21 -14.21
C TYR A 368 -12.15 -13.33 -15.52
N TRP A 369 -13.24 -12.57 -15.63
CA TRP A 369 -14.08 -12.50 -16.80
C TRP A 369 -14.02 -11.11 -17.40
N ALA A 370 -14.02 -11.05 -18.73
CA ALA A 370 -14.14 -9.82 -19.48
C ALA A 370 -15.22 -9.99 -20.55
N GLU A 371 -16.06 -8.96 -20.67
CA GLU A 371 -16.98 -8.73 -21.76
C GLU A 371 -16.51 -7.46 -22.48
N TYR A 372 -16.25 -7.55 -23.78
CA TYR A 372 -15.61 -6.47 -24.52
C TYR A 372 -16.02 -6.42 -25.99
N LEU A 373 -15.87 -5.25 -26.60
CA LEU A 373 -16.03 -5.00 -28.03
C LEU A 373 -14.66 -4.89 -28.70
N THR A 374 -14.56 -5.40 -29.93
CA THR A 374 -13.43 -5.14 -30.82
C THR A 374 -13.62 -3.80 -31.52
N LEU A 375 -12.62 -2.93 -31.46
CA LEU A 375 -12.57 -1.66 -32.20
C LEU A 375 -11.53 -1.75 -33.32
N ASP A 376 -11.55 -0.79 -34.26
CA ASP A 376 -10.51 -0.67 -35.30
C ASP A 376 -9.09 -0.60 -34.69
N GLU A 377 -8.97 0.04 -33.52
CA GLU A 377 -7.74 0.10 -32.74
C GLU A 377 -7.97 -0.34 -31.29
N GLY A 378 -7.91 -1.65 -31.06
CA GLY A 378 -7.93 -2.24 -29.73
C GLY A 378 -9.33 -2.67 -29.29
N PHE A 379 -9.66 -2.43 -28.03
CA PHE A 379 -10.85 -2.99 -27.39
C PHE A 379 -11.55 -1.96 -26.50
N GLU A 380 -12.85 -2.14 -26.31
CA GLU A 380 -13.64 -1.43 -25.31
C GLU A 380 -14.21 -2.41 -24.30
N LEU A 381 -13.94 -2.18 -23.02
CA LEU A 381 -14.47 -3.01 -21.95
C LEU A 381 -15.94 -2.64 -21.71
N VAL A 382 -16.82 -3.63 -21.80
CA VAL A 382 -18.25 -3.51 -21.50
C VAL A 382 -18.52 -3.91 -20.05
N ASN A 383 -17.92 -5.01 -19.60
CA ASN A 383 -18.06 -5.49 -18.24
C ASN A 383 -16.88 -6.39 -17.85
N ALA A 384 -16.65 -6.52 -16.55
CA ALA A 384 -15.68 -7.46 -16.01
C ALA A 384 -16.00 -7.80 -14.56
N TYR A 385 -15.71 -9.02 -14.15
CA TYR A 385 -15.91 -9.51 -12.79
C TYR A 385 -14.96 -10.67 -12.50
N SER A 386 -14.94 -11.13 -11.25
CA SER A 386 -14.11 -12.27 -10.86
C SER A 386 -14.86 -13.24 -9.95
N HIS A 387 -14.46 -14.51 -9.97
CA HIS A 387 -14.97 -15.51 -9.04
C HIS A 387 -13.86 -16.41 -8.48
N ARG A 388 -14.11 -16.92 -7.28
CA ARG A 388 -13.16 -17.72 -6.48
C ARG A 388 -13.31 -19.22 -6.74
N MET A 389 -13.41 -19.59 -8.01
CA MET A 389 -13.49 -20.97 -8.48
C MET A 389 -12.62 -21.14 -9.73
N SER A 390 -12.03 -22.32 -9.88
CA SER A 390 -11.42 -22.78 -11.12
C SER A 390 -12.49 -23.36 -12.04
N ILE A 391 -12.36 -23.09 -13.33
CA ILE A 391 -13.19 -23.71 -14.36
C ILE A 391 -12.34 -24.82 -14.97
N GLU A 392 -12.80 -26.06 -14.85
CA GLU A 392 -12.18 -27.18 -15.57
C GLU A 392 -12.72 -27.16 -16.99
N GLU A 393 -11.84 -26.94 -17.97
CA GLU A 393 -12.17 -27.02 -19.39
C GLU A 393 -11.83 -28.44 -19.86
N GLU A 394 -12.82 -29.16 -20.42
CA GLU A 394 -12.65 -30.51 -21.00
C GLU A 394 -11.82 -30.53 -22.29
#